data_AF-A0A7Z9IJR7-F1
#
_entry.id   AF-A0A7Z9IJR7-F1
#
_cell.length_a   1.000
_cell.length_b   1.000
_cell.length_c   1.000
_cell.angle_alpha   90.00
_cell.angle_beta   90.00
_cell.angle_gamma   90.00
#
_symmetry.space_group_name_H-M   'P 1'
#
loop_
_entity.id
_entity.type
_entity.pdbx_description
1 polymer ?
#
loop_
_entity_poly.entity_id
_entity_poly.type
_entity_poly.pdbx_seq_one_letter_code
_entity_poly.pdbx_strand_id
1 'polypeptide(L)'
;EVEGFERLVINFRGLDCVTFVENVFALSRFVRAAGAQSLLEDRKSAEDVYESILSEHRYRDGQIDGYVSRLHYFSDWVEDNHRRGLVRNISAELNGILDSEPVDFMSTHTDAYAQLIDTSNISLIKETEERLSAAGRRYVPMDRIDEVAQQIHDGDIIAATSTLAGLDVAHTGIALWIDETLHLLHAPLVGEAVQISETSLAERIEKIEGQDGIIIARPQDEPRREATSARER
;
A
#
# COMPACT_ATOMS: atom_id res chain seq x y z
N GLU A 1 -6.18 -10.99 -9.06
CA GLU A 1 -7.06 -12.11 -8.64
C GLU A 1 -6.88 -13.37 -9.46
N VAL A 2 -7.15 -14.52 -8.83
CA VAL A 2 -7.33 -15.82 -9.49
C VAL A 2 -8.59 -16.48 -8.91
N GLU A 3 -9.28 -17.29 -9.72
CA GLU A 3 -10.41 -18.08 -9.23
C GLU A 3 -9.97 -19.12 -8.17
N GLY A 4 -10.89 -19.42 -7.26
CA GLY A 4 -10.72 -20.41 -6.19
C GLY A 4 -10.22 -19.81 -4.88
N PHE A 5 -9.55 -20.63 -4.07
CA PHE A 5 -8.99 -20.21 -2.79
C PHE A 5 -7.88 -19.17 -2.97
N GLU A 6 -7.83 -18.20 -2.05
CA GLU A 6 -6.79 -17.18 -2.00
C GLU A 6 -5.41 -17.85 -1.93
N ARG A 7 -4.50 -17.37 -2.78
CA ARG A 7 -3.11 -17.82 -2.83
C ARG A 7 -2.24 -16.68 -3.33
N LEU A 8 -0.96 -16.73 -3.00
CA LEU A 8 -0.01 -15.76 -3.52
C LEU A 8 0.07 -15.85 -5.05
N VAL A 9 -0.21 -14.72 -5.72
CA VAL A 9 -0.05 -14.57 -7.16
C VAL A 9 1.06 -13.55 -7.43
N ILE A 10 2.08 -13.97 -8.18
CA ILE A 10 3.18 -13.12 -8.62
C ILE A 10 3.09 -12.96 -10.13
N ASN A 11 2.96 -11.73 -10.60
CA ASN A 11 2.95 -11.41 -12.02
C ASN A 11 3.75 -10.14 -12.29
N PHE A 12 4.96 -10.29 -12.84
CA PHE A 12 5.81 -9.16 -13.21
C PHE A 12 5.49 -8.55 -14.58
N ARG A 13 4.52 -9.11 -15.33
CA ARG A 13 4.20 -8.71 -16.70
C ARG A 13 2.95 -7.84 -16.81
N GLY A 14 2.06 -7.93 -15.83
CA GLY A 14 0.83 -7.15 -15.78
C GLY A 14 0.64 -6.67 -14.35
N LEU A 15 0.84 -5.37 -14.15
CA LEU A 15 0.77 -4.71 -12.86
C LEU A 15 -0.35 -3.66 -12.92
N ASP A 16 -1.12 -3.60 -11.84
CA ASP A 16 -1.89 -2.40 -11.47
C ASP A 16 -1.05 -1.53 -10.52
N CYS A 17 -1.61 -0.42 -10.05
CA CYS A 17 -0.90 0.51 -9.17
C CYS A 17 -0.44 -0.13 -7.84
N VAL A 18 -1.31 -0.93 -7.20
CA VAL A 18 -1.01 -1.59 -5.92
C VAL A 18 0.04 -2.67 -6.10
N THR A 19 -0.17 -3.60 -7.03
CA THR A 19 0.78 -4.67 -7.31
C THR A 19 2.12 -4.12 -7.81
N PHE A 20 2.15 -3.01 -8.54
CA PHE A 20 3.40 -2.33 -8.87
C PHE A 20 4.18 -1.92 -7.61
N VAL A 21 3.53 -1.21 -6.67
CA VAL A 21 4.13 -0.80 -5.40
C VAL A 21 4.60 -2.01 -4.60
N GLU A 22 3.75 -3.03 -4.44
CA GLU A 22 4.10 -4.26 -3.71
C GLU A 22 5.30 -4.99 -4.32
N ASN A 23 5.33 -5.13 -5.65
CA ASN A 23 6.46 -5.78 -6.33
C ASN A 23 7.74 -4.99 -6.17
N VAL A 24 7.72 -3.65 -6.30
CA VAL A 24 8.92 -2.82 -6.10
C VAL A 24 9.39 -2.86 -4.66
N PHE A 25 8.47 -2.79 -3.69
CA PHE A 25 8.78 -2.93 -2.27
C PHE A 25 9.42 -4.30 -1.96
N ALA A 26 8.84 -5.38 -2.50
CA ALA A 26 9.37 -6.73 -2.35
C ALA A 26 10.77 -6.88 -2.96
N LEU A 27 10.96 -6.41 -4.19
CA LEU A 27 12.23 -6.50 -4.91
C LEU A 27 13.32 -5.67 -4.21
N SER A 28 12.99 -4.47 -3.73
CA SER A 28 13.91 -3.62 -2.98
C SER A 28 14.40 -4.30 -1.70
N ARG A 29 13.50 -4.96 -0.95
CA ARG A 29 13.88 -5.76 0.23
C ARG A 29 14.69 -7.00 -0.16
N PHE A 30 14.30 -7.69 -1.22
CA PHE A 30 14.99 -8.88 -1.71
C PHE A 30 16.46 -8.60 -2.07
N VAL A 31 16.72 -7.56 -2.86
CA VAL A 31 18.11 -7.23 -3.29
C VAL A 31 18.99 -6.75 -2.14
N ARG A 32 18.39 -6.31 -1.04
CA ARG A 32 19.07 -5.87 0.18
C ARG A 32 19.19 -6.95 1.24
N ALA A 33 18.52 -8.09 1.05
CA ALA A 33 18.62 -9.23 1.95
C ALA A 33 20.07 -9.71 2.04
N ALA A 34 20.50 -10.08 3.25
CA ALA A 34 21.84 -10.62 3.46
C ALA A 34 22.04 -11.87 2.59
N GLY A 35 23.11 -11.87 1.79
CA GLY A 35 23.40 -12.99 0.89
C GLY A 35 22.54 -13.03 -0.38
N ALA A 36 21.85 -11.94 -0.75
CA ALA A 36 21.05 -11.86 -1.99
C ALA A 36 21.80 -12.38 -3.23
N GLN A 37 23.09 -12.07 -3.37
CA GLN A 37 23.89 -12.53 -4.50
C GLN A 37 24.02 -14.06 -4.55
N SER A 38 24.18 -14.71 -3.39
CA SER A 38 24.23 -16.17 -3.28
C SER A 38 22.86 -16.81 -3.41
N LEU A 39 21.79 -16.13 -2.98
CA LEU A 39 20.41 -16.59 -3.22
C LEU A 39 20.11 -16.72 -4.72
N LEU A 40 20.65 -15.84 -5.56
CA LEU A 40 20.45 -15.91 -7.01
C LEU A 40 21.10 -17.13 -7.67
N GLU A 41 22.04 -17.81 -6.99
CA GLU A 41 22.65 -19.06 -7.48
C GLU A 41 21.69 -20.25 -7.34
N ASP A 42 20.73 -20.18 -6.41
CA ASP A 42 19.66 -21.17 -6.25
C ASP A 42 18.28 -20.53 -6.45
N ARG A 43 17.73 -20.80 -7.63
CA ARG A 43 16.42 -20.30 -8.04
C ARG A 43 15.33 -20.58 -7.00
N LYS A 44 15.27 -21.78 -6.41
CA LYS A 44 14.17 -22.11 -5.49
C LYS A 44 14.26 -21.30 -4.21
N SER A 45 15.46 -21.19 -3.64
CA SER A 45 15.69 -20.32 -2.48
C SER A 45 15.37 -18.85 -2.78
N ALA A 46 15.73 -18.34 -3.96
CA ALA A 46 15.37 -16.98 -4.36
C ALA A 46 13.84 -16.78 -4.46
N GLU A 47 13.13 -17.73 -5.09
CA GLU A 47 11.67 -17.71 -5.20
C GLU A 47 11.03 -17.75 -3.79
N ASP A 48 11.46 -18.65 -2.91
CA ASP A 48 10.90 -18.79 -1.55
C ASP A 48 11.09 -17.51 -0.70
N VAL A 49 12.26 -16.87 -0.80
CA VAL A 49 12.53 -15.60 -0.10
C VAL A 49 11.66 -14.48 -0.66
N TYR A 50 11.53 -14.39 -1.99
CA TYR A 50 10.69 -13.39 -2.62
C TYR A 50 9.21 -13.57 -2.27
N GLU A 51 8.70 -14.82 -2.33
CA GLU A 51 7.33 -15.17 -1.96
C GLU A 51 7.03 -14.82 -0.50
N SER A 52 7.98 -15.08 0.39
CA SER A 52 7.90 -14.71 1.81
C SER A 52 7.79 -13.20 2.00
N ILE A 53 8.67 -12.42 1.36
CA ILE A 53 8.64 -10.95 1.44
C ILE A 53 7.33 -10.39 0.87
N LEU A 54 6.85 -10.93 -0.26
CA LEU A 54 5.61 -10.45 -0.87
C LEU A 54 4.39 -10.77 -0.01
N SER A 55 4.33 -11.99 0.52
CA SER A 55 3.26 -12.39 1.45
C SER A 55 3.29 -11.55 2.72
N GLU A 56 4.49 -11.20 3.20
CA GLU A 56 4.70 -10.43 4.42
C GLU A 56 3.92 -9.12 4.40
N HIS A 57 3.89 -8.38 3.30
CA HIS A 57 3.24 -7.06 3.28
C HIS A 57 1.89 -7.02 2.57
N ARG A 58 1.57 -8.00 1.71
CA ARG A 58 0.30 -8.08 0.98
C ARG A 58 -0.87 -8.54 1.85
N TYR A 59 -0.59 -9.37 2.84
CA TYR A 59 -1.60 -9.95 3.71
C TYR A 59 -1.46 -9.46 5.15
N ARG A 60 -2.60 -9.31 5.82
CA ARG A 60 -2.73 -8.95 7.23
C ARG A 60 -1.88 -9.89 8.08
N ASP A 61 -1.06 -9.32 8.94
CA ASP A 61 -0.09 -10.07 9.77
C ASP A 61 0.88 -10.97 8.97
N GLY A 62 0.97 -10.80 7.65
CA GLY A 62 1.80 -11.60 6.75
C GLY A 62 1.27 -13.01 6.50
N GLN A 63 0.00 -13.28 6.82
CA GLN A 63 -0.59 -14.61 6.77
C GLN A 63 -1.69 -14.69 5.70
N ILE A 64 -1.61 -15.71 4.85
CA ILE A 64 -2.66 -16.01 3.88
C ILE A 64 -3.74 -16.83 4.59
N ASP A 65 -4.92 -16.25 4.80
CA ASP A 65 -6.08 -16.86 5.45
C ASP A 65 -7.37 -16.43 4.73
N GLY A 66 -7.51 -16.89 3.49
CA GLY A 66 -8.63 -16.54 2.63
C GLY A 66 -8.55 -15.12 2.06
N TYR A 67 -9.57 -14.76 1.26
CA TYR A 67 -9.58 -13.51 0.49
C TYR A 67 -9.45 -12.27 1.38
N VAL A 68 -10.09 -12.28 2.54
CA VAL A 68 -10.15 -11.12 3.45
C VAL A 68 -8.86 -10.92 4.26
N SER A 69 -7.94 -11.90 4.27
CA SER A 69 -6.61 -11.67 4.84
C SER A 69 -5.76 -10.77 3.94
N ARG A 70 -6.10 -10.61 2.67
CA ARG A 70 -5.42 -9.64 1.81
C ARG A 70 -5.83 -8.21 2.16
N LEU A 71 -4.86 -7.30 2.17
CA LEU A 71 -5.07 -5.90 2.53
C LEU A 71 -5.61 -5.13 1.30
N HIS A 72 -6.93 -5.20 1.08
CA HIS A 72 -7.59 -4.61 -0.10
C HIS A 72 -7.71 -3.08 -0.05
N TYR A 73 -7.93 -2.52 1.13
CA TYR A 73 -7.95 -1.08 1.36
C TYR A 73 -6.52 -0.61 1.63
N PHE A 74 -6.03 0.35 0.85
CA PHE A 74 -4.60 0.66 0.90
C PHE A 74 -4.20 1.42 2.17
N SER A 75 -5.15 2.11 2.83
CA SER A 75 -4.91 2.65 4.19
C SER A 75 -4.70 1.52 5.21
N ASP A 76 -5.39 0.38 5.06
CA ASP A 76 -5.15 -0.82 5.88
C ASP A 76 -3.79 -1.44 5.56
N TRP A 77 -3.40 -1.46 4.28
CA TRP A 77 -2.06 -1.86 3.87
C TRP A 77 -0.99 -1.00 4.56
N VAL A 78 -1.13 0.32 4.56
CA VAL A 78 -0.18 1.24 5.21
C VAL A 78 -0.12 1.00 6.71
N GLU A 79 -1.27 0.90 7.40
CA GLU A 79 -1.30 0.76 8.85
C GLU A 79 -0.87 -0.63 9.35
N ASP A 80 -1.23 -1.71 8.66
CA ASP A 80 -0.75 -3.06 9.00
C ASP A 80 0.78 -3.13 8.90
N ASN A 81 1.31 -2.65 7.77
CA ASN A 81 2.75 -2.62 7.54
C ASN A 81 3.46 -1.61 8.45
N HIS A 82 2.79 -0.52 8.87
CA HIS A 82 3.31 0.43 9.84
C HIS A 82 3.48 -0.20 11.22
N ARG A 83 2.41 -0.84 11.73
CA ARG A 83 2.41 -1.55 13.01
C ARG A 83 3.47 -2.63 13.06
N ARG A 84 3.69 -3.33 11.94
CA ARG A 84 4.69 -4.39 11.82
C ARG A 84 6.09 -3.87 11.51
N GLY A 85 6.26 -2.55 11.41
CA GLY A 85 7.55 -1.89 11.21
C GLY A 85 8.14 -2.04 9.81
N LEU A 86 7.36 -2.49 8.83
CA LEU A 86 7.80 -2.67 7.44
C LEU A 86 7.82 -1.34 6.68
N VAL A 87 6.89 -0.46 7.02
CA VAL A 87 6.86 0.94 6.59
C VAL A 87 6.66 1.86 7.80
N ARG A 88 6.83 3.16 7.61
CA ARG A 88 6.44 4.18 8.58
C ARG A 88 5.46 5.12 7.91
N ASN A 89 4.23 5.22 8.43
CA ASN A 89 3.29 6.24 7.98
C ASN A 89 3.78 7.61 8.46
N ILE A 90 4.32 8.42 7.55
CA ILE A 90 4.87 9.74 7.89
C ILE A 90 3.83 10.86 7.76
N SER A 91 2.63 10.60 7.22
CA SER A 91 1.58 11.62 7.12
C SER A 91 1.23 12.26 8.47
N ALA A 92 1.30 11.49 9.56
CA ALA A 92 1.11 12.00 10.91
C ALA A 92 2.22 12.99 11.35
N GLU A 93 3.46 12.76 10.89
CA GLU A 93 4.62 13.61 11.17
C GLU A 93 4.60 14.89 10.31
N LEU A 94 3.95 14.84 9.15
CA LEU A 94 3.82 15.93 8.19
C LEU A 94 2.59 16.82 8.43
N ASN A 95 2.10 16.86 9.68
CA ASN A 95 0.90 17.60 10.06
C ASN A 95 -0.34 17.24 9.20
N GLY A 96 -0.45 15.98 8.80
CA GLY A 96 -1.63 15.46 8.12
C GLY A 96 -2.87 15.55 9.00
N ILE A 97 -4.02 15.83 8.37
CA ILE A 97 -5.31 15.91 9.06
C ILE A 97 -5.93 14.52 9.17
N LEU A 98 -6.80 14.35 10.17
CA LEU A 98 -7.55 13.11 10.33
C LEU A 98 -8.76 13.16 9.40
N ASP A 99 -8.79 12.23 8.46
CA ASP A 99 -9.98 11.87 7.72
C ASP A 99 -10.76 10.81 8.52
N SER A 100 -12.05 11.09 8.70
CA SER A 100 -13.00 10.24 9.45
C SER A 100 -14.17 9.79 8.58
N GLU A 101 -14.07 9.97 7.27
CA GLU A 101 -15.07 9.46 6.33
C GLU A 101 -15.13 7.93 6.40
N PRO A 102 -16.35 7.34 6.34
CA PRO A 102 -16.52 5.90 6.34
C PRO A 102 -15.81 5.23 5.16
N VAL A 103 -15.29 4.04 5.43
CA VAL A 103 -14.81 3.09 4.42
C VAL A 103 -15.83 1.95 4.38
N ASP A 104 -16.55 1.79 3.28
CA ASP A 104 -17.60 0.76 3.10
C ASP A 104 -17.75 0.30 1.64
N PHE A 105 -16.82 0.67 0.75
CA PHE A 105 -16.99 0.52 -0.70
C PHE A 105 -17.20 -0.94 -1.13
N MET A 106 -16.35 -1.86 -0.68
CA MET A 106 -16.39 -3.26 -1.08
C MET A 106 -17.67 -3.96 -0.62
N SER A 107 -18.11 -3.74 0.63
CA SER A 107 -19.35 -4.37 1.12
C SER A 107 -20.63 -3.77 0.56
N THR A 108 -20.57 -2.55 0.02
CA THR A 108 -21.69 -1.89 -0.67
C THR A 108 -21.71 -2.13 -2.18
N HIS A 109 -20.60 -2.56 -2.78
CA HIS A 109 -20.42 -2.84 -4.21
C HIS A 109 -19.94 -4.27 -4.48
N THR A 110 -20.58 -5.25 -3.82
CA THR A 110 -20.13 -6.67 -3.86
C THR A 110 -20.11 -7.27 -5.28
N ASP A 111 -20.93 -6.75 -6.20
CA ASP A 111 -21.01 -7.17 -7.59
C ASP A 111 -19.75 -6.84 -8.42
N ALA A 112 -18.93 -5.88 -7.95
CA ALA A 112 -17.65 -5.56 -8.57
C ALA A 112 -16.54 -6.58 -8.25
N TYR A 113 -16.76 -7.51 -7.30
CA TYR A 113 -15.73 -8.41 -6.79
C TYR A 113 -16.17 -9.87 -6.85
N ALA A 114 -15.51 -10.67 -7.70
CA ALA A 114 -15.85 -12.08 -7.90
C ALA A 114 -15.84 -12.90 -6.59
N GLN A 115 -14.94 -12.58 -5.66
CA GLN A 115 -14.79 -13.25 -4.37
C GLN A 115 -15.84 -12.85 -3.33
N LEU A 116 -16.60 -11.77 -3.55
CA LEU A 116 -17.65 -11.31 -2.63
C LEU A 116 -19.03 -11.89 -2.96
N ILE A 117 -19.12 -12.80 -3.94
CA ILE A 117 -20.30 -13.66 -4.12
C ILE A 117 -20.51 -14.57 -2.90
N ASP A 118 -19.43 -14.94 -2.21
CA ASP A 118 -19.51 -15.67 -0.94
C ASP A 118 -19.88 -14.72 0.20
N THR A 119 -21.07 -14.94 0.77
CA THR A 119 -21.60 -14.12 1.88
C THR A 119 -20.72 -14.12 3.14
N SER A 120 -19.90 -15.15 3.35
CA SER A 120 -18.98 -15.19 4.49
C SER A 120 -17.86 -14.14 4.39
N ASN A 121 -17.38 -13.86 3.17
CA ASN A 121 -16.40 -12.80 2.92
C ASN A 121 -17.00 -11.41 3.15
N ILE A 122 -18.28 -11.20 2.83
CA ILE A 122 -18.95 -9.90 3.01
C ILE A 122 -18.93 -9.48 4.48
N SER A 123 -19.25 -10.39 5.41
CA SER A 123 -19.24 -10.08 6.85
C SER A 123 -17.85 -9.69 7.35
N LEU A 124 -16.81 -10.41 6.93
CA LEU A 124 -15.43 -10.12 7.33
C LEU A 124 -14.89 -8.81 6.71
N ILE A 125 -15.32 -8.49 5.48
CA ILE A 125 -15.01 -7.20 4.85
C ILE A 125 -15.68 -6.06 5.62
N LYS A 126 -16.95 -6.22 6.04
CA LYS A 126 -17.64 -5.22 6.87
C LYS A 126 -16.94 -4.99 8.20
N GLU A 127 -16.45 -6.03 8.87
CA GLU A 127 -15.67 -5.88 10.10
C GLU A 127 -14.36 -5.10 9.86
N THR A 128 -13.71 -5.33 8.71
CA THR A 128 -12.53 -4.56 8.29
C THR A 128 -12.88 -3.09 8.06
N GLU A 129 -13.95 -2.82 7.32
CA GLU A 129 -14.50 -1.50 7.02
C GLU A 129 -14.89 -0.71 8.28
N GLU A 130 -15.58 -1.35 9.22
CA GLU A 130 -15.96 -0.74 10.51
C GLU A 130 -14.73 -0.36 11.33
N ARG A 131 -13.71 -1.22 11.38
CA ARG A 131 -12.44 -0.93 12.06
C ARG A 131 -11.72 0.26 11.41
N LEU A 132 -11.64 0.29 10.09
CA LEU A 132 -10.99 1.39 9.35
C LEU A 132 -11.73 2.70 9.55
N SER A 133 -13.06 2.68 9.43
CA SER A 133 -13.93 3.84 9.64
C SER A 133 -13.80 4.39 11.06
N ALA A 134 -13.72 3.52 12.07
CA ALA A 134 -13.59 3.93 13.46
C ALA A 134 -12.20 4.51 13.79
N ALA A 135 -11.14 4.01 13.16
CA ALA A 135 -9.78 4.49 13.35
C ALA A 135 -9.52 5.82 12.64
N GLY A 136 -10.14 6.01 11.47
CA GLY A 136 -9.82 7.10 10.54
C GLY A 136 -8.42 6.95 9.95
N ARG A 137 -8.05 7.87 9.06
CA ARG A 137 -6.76 7.85 8.35
C ARG A 137 -6.14 9.24 8.32
N ARG A 138 -4.84 9.34 8.59
CA ARG A 138 -4.12 10.63 8.50
C ARG A 138 -3.56 10.81 7.10
N TYR A 139 -3.90 11.92 6.47
CA TYR A 139 -3.46 12.25 5.12
C TYR A 139 -3.04 13.72 5.03
N VAL A 140 -2.25 14.05 4.02
CA VAL A 140 -1.91 15.42 3.65
C VAL A 140 -2.88 15.86 2.56
N PRO A 141 -3.74 16.87 2.81
CA PRO A 141 -4.65 17.41 1.81
C PRO A 141 -3.92 17.93 0.57
N MET A 142 -4.58 17.87 -0.59
CA MET A 142 -3.98 18.23 -1.88
C MET A 142 -3.38 19.65 -1.91
N ASP A 143 -4.01 20.62 -1.24
CA ASP A 143 -3.57 22.01 -1.16
C ASP A 143 -2.34 22.23 -0.27
N ARG A 144 -1.89 21.18 0.43
CA ARG A 144 -0.74 21.21 1.35
C ARG A 144 0.43 20.32 0.92
N ILE A 145 0.33 19.64 -0.22
CA ILE A 145 1.38 18.73 -0.70
C ILE A 145 2.70 19.48 -0.92
N ASP A 146 2.66 20.66 -1.54
CA ASP A 146 3.86 21.47 -1.80
C ASP A 146 4.57 21.90 -0.49
N GLU A 147 3.83 22.15 0.59
CA GLU A 147 4.38 22.54 1.90
C GLU A 147 5.26 21.43 2.50
N VAL A 148 4.93 20.17 2.21
CA VAL A 148 5.59 19.00 2.78
C VAL A 148 6.49 18.27 1.79
N ALA A 149 6.49 18.66 0.51
CA ALA A 149 7.17 17.96 -0.57
C ALA A 149 8.64 17.66 -0.24
N GLN A 150 9.38 18.63 0.30
CA GLN A 150 10.80 18.49 0.67
C GLN A 150 11.08 17.46 1.78
N GLN A 151 10.05 16.97 2.47
CA GLN A 151 10.16 15.93 3.48
C GLN A 151 9.85 14.54 2.91
N ILE A 152 9.35 14.47 1.67
CA ILE A 152 9.10 13.24 0.91
C ILE A 152 10.38 12.88 0.15
N HIS A 153 10.82 11.64 0.28
CA HIS A 153 12.08 11.16 -0.30
C HIS A 153 11.83 10.18 -1.44
N ASP A 154 12.82 10.01 -2.31
CA ASP A 154 12.82 8.93 -3.30
C ASP A 154 12.52 7.59 -2.65
N GLY A 155 11.60 6.84 -3.25
CA GLY A 155 11.20 5.53 -2.75
C GLY A 155 10.12 5.55 -1.67
N ASP A 156 9.70 6.72 -1.16
CA ASP A 156 8.49 6.81 -0.35
C ASP A 156 7.28 6.34 -1.16
N ILE A 157 6.42 5.56 -0.53
CA ILE A 157 5.18 5.07 -1.14
C ILE A 157 4.12 6.15 -0.95
N ILE A 158 3.48 6.52 -2.06
CA ILE A 158 2.41 7.50 -2.10
C ILE A 158 1.09 6.79 -2.37
N ALA A 159 0.09 7.04 -1.55
CA ALA A 159 -1.29 6.63 -1.74
C ALA A 159 -2.16 7.87 -1.89
N ALA A 160 -2.65 8.11 -3.10
CA ALA A 160 -3.56 9.20 -3.40
C ALA A 160 -4.94 8.89 -2.81
N THR A 161 -5.38 9.69 -1.83
CA THR A 161 -6.69 9.51 -1.19
C THR A 161 -7.82 9.77 -2.17
N SER A 162 -8.97 9.11 -1.98
CA SER A 162 -10.09 9.20 -2.91
C SER A 162 -11.16 10.16 -2.44
N THR A 163 -11.78 10.87 -3.39
CA THR A 163 -13.03 11.63 -3.18
C THR A 163 -14.29 10.75 -3.28
N LEU A 164 -14.14 9.47 -3.65
CA LEU A 164 -15.26 8.55 -3.82
C LEU A 164 -15.72 8.03 -2.46
N ALA A 165 -17.00 8.26 -2.14
CA ALA A 165 -17.59 7.81 -0.89
C ALA A 165 -17.35 6.31 -0.63
N GLY A 166 -16.88 5.99 0.57
CA GLY A 166 -16.60 4.62 0.99
C GLY A 166 -15.23 4.09 0.61
N LEU A 167 -14.47 4.78 -0.26
CA LEU A 167 -13.15 4.36 -0.74
C LEU A 167 -12.05 5.23 -0.13
N ASP A 168 -11.00 4.61 0.41
CA ASP A 168 -9.93 5.33 1.11
C ASP A 168 -8.85 5.88 0.17
N VAL A 169 -8.43 5.09 -0.81
CA VAL A 169 -7.30 5.38 -1.71
C VAL A 169 -7.72 5.05 -3.14
N ALA A 170 -7.54 6.02 -4.05
CA ALA A 170 -7.87 5.86 -5.46
C ALA A 170 -6.71 5.33 -6.29
N HIS A 171 -5.47 5.65 -5.90
CA HIS A 171 -4.28 5.34 -6.70
C HIS A 171 -3.02 5.26 -5.85
N THR A 172 -2.02 4.51 -6.28
CA THR A 172 -0.73 4.41 -5.59
C THR A 172 0.46 4.52 -6.52
N GLY A 173 1.62 4.84 -5.96
CA GLY A 173 2.88 4.90 -6.67
C GLY A 173 4.06 5.18 -5.73
N ILE A 174 5.19 5.55 -6.33
CA ILE A 174 6.46 5.77 -5.63
C ILE A 174 6.92 7.19 -5.92
N ALA A 175 7.32 7.91 -4.86
CA ALA A 175 7.93 9.22 -4.96
C ALA A 175 9.26 9.15 -5.73
N LEU A 176 9.43 10.05 -6.70
CA LEU A 176 10.65 10.17 -7.50
C LEU A 176 10.96 11.64 -7.77
N TRP A 177 12.12 12.11 -7.33
CA TRP A 177 12.65 13.44 -7.61
C TRP A 177 13.39 13.46 -8.95
N ILE A 178 13.05 14.43 -9.80
CA ILE A 178 13.70 14.69 -11.08
C ILE A 178 13.93 16.19 -11.17
N ASP A 179 15.19 16.61 -11.29
CA ASP A 179 15.57 18.02 -11.46
C ASP A 179 14.81 18.97 -10.50
N GLU A 180 14.79 18.62 -9.21
CA GLU A 180 14.11 19.36 -8.12
C GLU A 180 12.57 19.35 -8.14
N THR A 181 11.95 18.51 -8.96
CA THR A 181 10.49 18.30 -8.95
C THR A 181 10.16 16.91 -8.43
N LEU A 182 9.24 16.83 -7.47
CA LEU A 182 8.71 15.57 -6.98
C LEU A 182 7.64 15.04 -7.95
N HIS A 183 7.88 13.89 -8.54
CA HIS A 183 6.97 13.17 -9.43
C HIS A 183 6.47 11.85 -8.79
N LEU A 184 5.50 11.22 -9.46
CA LEU A 184 5.00 9.90 -9.11
C LEU A 184 5.44 8.88 -10.18
N LEU A 185 6.22 7.88 -9.79
CA LEU A 185 6.45 6.68 -10.57
C LEU A 185 5.30 5.68 -10.29
N HIS A 186 4.50 5.34 -11.29
CA HIS A 186 3.31 4.51 -11.08
C HIS A 186 2.92 3.67 -12.30
N ALA A 187 2.15 2.60 -12.06
CA ALA A 187 1.35 1.96 -13.10
C ALA A 187 0.02 2.71 -13.23
N PRO A 188 -0.27 3.38 -14.36
CA PRO A 188 -1.45 4.25 -14.49
C PRO A 188 -2.75 3.46 -14.68
N LEU A 189 -2.71 2.44 -15.53
CA LEU A 189 -3.84 1.57 -15.86
C LEU A 189 -3.33 0.14 -16.10
N VAL A 190 -4.20 -0.84 -15.90
CA VAL A 190 -3.88 -2.24 -16.20
C VAL A 190 -3.57 -2.40 -17.69
N GLY A 191 -2.36 -2.86 -18.00
CA GLY A 191 -1.90 -3.10 -19.38
C GLY A 191 -1.15 -1.94 -20.02
N GLU A 192 -1.07 -0.79 -19.34
CA GLU A 192 -0.16 0.29 -19.73
C GLU A 192 1.24 0.10 -19.12
N ALA A 193 2.22 0.83 -19.66
CA ALA A 193 3.57 0.81 -19.12
C ALA A 193 3.65 1.62 -17.82
N VAL A 194 4.51 1.19 -16.89
CA VAL A 194 4.90 2.01 -15.75
C VAL A 194 5.50 3.31 -16.27
N GLN A 195 5.04 4.44 -15.72
CA GLN A 195 5.42 5.77 -16.17
C GLN A 195 5.69 6.69 -14.99
N ILE A 196 6.36 7.80 -15.30
CA ILE A 196 6.58 8.91 -14.39
C ILE A 196 5.53 9.96 -14.74
N SER A 197 4.87 10.55 -13.74
CA SER A 197 3.90 11.62 -13.97
C SER A 197 4.55 12.78 -14.74
N GLU A 198 3.86 13.30 -15.76
CA GLU A 198 4.37 14.43 -16.56
C GLU A 198 4.48 15.73 -15.74
N THR A 199 3.58 15.89 -14.76
CA THR A 199 3.53 17.01 -13.83
C THR A 199 4.06 16.61 -12.46
N SER A 200 4.26 17.60 -11.58
CA SER A 200 4.59 17.35 -10.18
C SER A 200 3.50 16.51 -9.51
N LEU A 201 3.84 15.86 -8.39
CA LEU A 201 2.91 15.12 -7.57
C LEU A 201 1.73 16.01 -7.13
N ALA A 202 2.00 17.21 -6.61
CA ALA A 202 0.97 18.14 -6.16
C ALA A 202 -0.01 18.51 -7.29
N GLU A 203 0.52 18.95 -8.44
CA GLU A 203 -0.29 19.32 -9.61
C GLU A 203 -1.08 18.12 -10.15
N ARG A 204 -0.51 16.92 -10.10
CA ARG A 204 -1.19 15.69 -10.50
C ARG A 204 -2.41 15.40 -9.60
N ILE A 205 -2.23 15.45 -8.28
CA ILE A 205 -3.32 15.19 -7.33
C ILE A 205 -4.43 16.23 -7.50
N GLU A 206 -4.08 17.51 -7.61
CA GLU A 206 -5.04 18.61 -7.78
C GLU A 206 -5.87 18.48 -9.07
N LYS A 207 -5.28 18.01 -10.17
CA LYS A 207 -5.96 17.88 -11.47
C LYS A 207 -6.90 16.68 -11.59
N ILE A 208 -6.80 15.68 -10.71
CA ILE A 208 -7.60 14.46 -10.80
C ILE A 208 -8.78 14.57 -9.85
N GLU A 209 -9.98 14.75 -10.41
CA GLU A 209 -11.23 14.93 -9.63
C GLU A 209 -11.49 13.81 -8.61
N GLY A 210 -10.97 12.60 -8.87
CA GLY A 210 -11.09 11.44 -7.99
C GLY A 210 -10.14 11.42 -6.78
N GLN A 211 -9.31 12.45 -6.59
CA GLN A 211 -8.25 12.51 -5.58
C GLN A 211 -8.29 13.83 -4.79
N ASP A 212 -7.97 13.78 -3.50
CA ASP A 212 -8.03 14.95 -2.60
C ASP A 212 -6.84 15.09 -1.64
N GLY A 213 -5.82 14.24 -1.78
CA GLY A 213 -4.62 14.30 -0.96
C GLY A 213 -3.77 13.03 -1.05
N ILE A 214 -2.86 12.87 -0.10
CA ILE A 214 -1.90 11.76 -0.06
C ILE A 214 -1.67 11.20 1.35
N ILE A 215 -1.56 9.88 1.44
CA ILE A 215 -0.92 9.17 2.55
C ILE A 215 0.51 8.81 2.10
N ILE A 216 1.50 9.03 2.97
CA ILE A 216 2.90 8.75 2.67
C ILE A 216 3.42 7.67 3.62
N ALA A 217 3.89 6.56 3.04
CA ALA A 217 4.49 5.46 3.78
C ALA A 217 5.97 5.29 3.39
N ARG A 218 6.88 5.44 4.35
CA ARG A 218 8.33 5.31 4.12
C ARG A 218 8.79 3.87 4.42
N PRO A 219 9.33 3.12 3.44
CA PRO A 219 9.94 1.81 3.69
C PRO A 219 10.95 1.83 4.84
N GLN A 220 10.99 0.75 5.64
CA GLN A 220 11.95 0.58 6.74
C GLN A 220 12.88 -0.61 6.46
N ASP A 221 14.15 -0.42 6.77
CA ASP A 221 15.21 -1.39 6.49
C ASP A 221 15.25 -2.54 7.49
N GLU A 222 14.89 -2.24 8.74
CA GLU A 222 14.74 -3.20 9.81
C GLU A 222 13.35 -3.03 10.43
N PRO A 223 12.51 -4.09 10.45
CA PRO A 223 11.27 -4.04 11.21
C PRO A 223 11.58 -3.67 12.65
N ARG A 224 10.88 -2.67 13.20
CA ARG A 224 11.02 -2.32 14.61
C ARG A 224 10.77 -3.60 15.41
N ARG A 225 11.81 -4.14 16.05
CA ARG A 225 11.64 -5.11 17.13
C ARG A 225 10.91 -4.35 18.24
N GLU A 226 9.61 -4.54 18.37
CA GLU A 226 8.92 -4.08 19.57
C GLU A 226 9.66 -4.69 20.76
N ALA A 227 10.23 -3.83 21.59
CA ALA A 227 10.75 -4.25 22.87
C ALA A 227 9.57 -4.78 23.66
N THR A 228 9.42 -6.11 23.72
CA THR A 228 8.64 -6.79 24.75
C THR A 228 9.22 -6.39 26.10
N SER A 229 8.79 -5.24 26.61
CA SER A 229 8.83 -4.95 28.03
C SER A 229 7.69 -5.74 28.66
N ALA A 230 7.92 -7.04 28.81
CA ALA A 230 7.25 -7.80 29.85
C ALA A 230 7.67 -7.17 31.17
N ARG A 231 6.87 -6.20 31.63
CA ARG A 231 6.82 -5.80 33.03
C ARG A 231 6.30 -7.02 33.78
N GLU A 232 7.21 -7.84 34.29
CA GLU A 232 6.93 -8.62 35.48
C GLU A 232 6.65 -7.63 36.62
N ARG A 233 5.40 -7.65 37.10
CA ARG A 233 5.04 -7.36 38.48
C ARG A 233 4.08 -8.45 38.93
#